data_AF-A0A2C6CP62-F1
#
_entry.id   AF-A0A2C6CP62-F1
#
_cell.length_a   1.000
_cell.length_b   1.000
_cell.length_c   1.000
_cell.angle_alpha   90.00
_cell.angle_beta   90.00
_cell.angle_gamma   90.00
#
_symmetry.space_group_name_H-M   'P 1'
#
loop_
_entity.id
_entity.type
_entity.pdbx_description
1 polymer ?
#
loop_
_entity_poly.entity_id
_entity_poly.type
_entity_poly.pdbx_seq_one_letter_code
_entity_poly.pdbx_strand_id
1 'polypeptide(L)'
;MGDYCTFLVDTFISQSNAIRTAPDILSKLINDRIINAESCMTICSDSIFPFHPEFRQPCQDDVASSPFNQSLYSGMTISVRGYGWGVDSQGNYYLTASEKSTNGLFMNYDGGFNIQCPHCHNKSSFGWAVEEDNARSEDEIAARQDAISSALGIWHDQGISHLKCHDCQTQSPIQSWQTGSFAAGYLAVTLWGQQFSLRDLENDFSWLLALLNPNQDRDRIAVVGCMI
;
A
#
# COMPACT_ATOMS: atom_id res chain seq x y z
N MET A 1 19.56 -2.45 8.15
CA MET A 1 18.70 -3.41 7.41
C MET A 1 17.31 -2.90 7.62
N GLY A 2 16.74 -2.26 6.61
CA GLY A 2 15.37 -1.75 6.67
C GLY A 2 14.37 -2.89 6.51
N ASP A 3 13.21 -2.73 7.11
CA ASP A 3 12.09 -3.66 6.91
C ASP A 3 11.48 -3.34 5.54
N TYR A 4 11.59 -4.30 4.62
CA TYR A 4 11.00 -4.18 3.30
C TYR A 4 9.52 -4.51 3.35
N CYS A 5 8.71 -3.74 2.61
CA CYS A 5 7.31 -4.06 2.42
C CYS A 5 6.84 -3.86 0.98
N THR A 6 5.75 -4.53 0.63
CA THR A 6 5.03 -4.33 -0.64
C THR A 6 3.58 -4.01 -0.34
N PHE A 7 3.10 -2.86 -0.82
CA PHE A 7 1.70 -2.48 -0.76
C PHE A 7 0.98 -2.93 -2.04
N LEU A 8 -0.14 -3.62 -1.88
CA LEU A 8 -1.10 -3.93 -2.92
C LEU A 8 -2.34 -3.08 -2.70
N VAL A 9 -2.49 -2.00 -3.46
CA VAL A 9 -3.51 -0.99 -3.24
C VAL A 9 -4.60 -1.10 -4.30
N ASP A 10 -5.85 -1.28 -3.87
CA ASP A 10 -6.99 -1.18 -4.77
C ASP A 10 -7.37 0.29 -4.94
N THR A 11 -7.13 0.81 -6.14
CA THR A 11 -7.26 2.24 -6.44
C THR A 11 -8.66 2.64 -6.88
N PHE A 12 -9.55 1.67 -7.16
CA PHE A 12 -10.91 1.91 -7.66
C PHE A 12 -12.02 1.45 -6.71
N ILE A 13 -11.70 0.66 -5.68
CA ILE A 13 -12.69 0.30 -4.67
C ILE A 13 -13.21 1.55 -3.97
N SER A 14 -14.54 1.64 -3.79
CA SER A 14 -15.11 2.72 -2.97
C SER A 14 -14.81 2.48 -1.49
N GLN A 15 -14.75 3.54 -0.68
CA GLN A 15 -14.56 3.41 0.77
C GLN A 15 -15.61 2.47 1.41
N SER A 16 -16.87 2.56 1.01
CA SER A 16 -17.94 1.69 1.52
C SER A 16 -17.74 0.21 1.18
N ASN A 17 -17.18 -0.08 0.00
CA ASN A 17 -16.82 -1.44 -0.39
C ASN A 17 -15.58 -1.90 0.39
N ALA A 18 -14.56 -1.06 0.55
CA ALA A 18 -13.36 -1.40 1.30
C ALA A 18 -13.68 -1.87 2.73
N ILE A 19 -14.58 -1.16 3.42
CA ILE A 19 -15.03 -1.51 4.79
C ILE A 19 -15.72 -2.89 4.84
N ARG A 20 -16.44 -3.28 3.78
CA ARG A 20 -17.09 -4.59 3.70
C ARG A 20 -16.13 -5.70 3.28
N THR A 21 -15.29 -5.41 2.28
CA THR A 21 -14.40 -6.38 1.65
C THR A 21 -13.22 -6.75 2.52
N ALA A 22 -12.67 -5.84 3.32
CA ALA A 22 -11.53 -6.14 4.18
C ALA A 22 -11.79 -7.26 5.20
N PRO A 23 -12.90 -7.26 5.97
CA PRO A 23 -13.26 -8.38 6.84
C PRO A 23 -13.43 -9.70 6.10
N ASP A 24 -13.99 -9.69 4.89
CA ASP A 24 -14.16 -10.90 4.07
C ASP A 24 -12.80 -11.46 3.64
N ILE A 25 -11.87 -10.60 3.20
CA ILE A 25 -10.49 -10.99 2.87
C ILE A 25 -9.80 -11.58 4.10
N LEU A 26 -9.85 -10.90 5.24
CA LEU A 26 -9.22 -11.37 6.48
C LEU A 26 -9.76 -12.74 6.90
N SER A 27 -11.09 -12.89 6.91
CA SER A 27 -11.76 -14.15 7.27
C SER A 27 -11.35 -15.28 6.33
N LYS A 28 -11.28 -15.00 5.02
CA LYS A 28 -10.84 -15.98 4.03
C LYS A 28 -9.38 -16.40 4.23
N LEU A 29 -8.48 -15.45 4.46
CA LEU A 29 -7.06 -15.73 4.73
C LEU A 29 -6.86 -16.59 5.99
N ILE A 30 -7.62 -16.33 7.06
CA ILE A 30 -7.58 -17.13 8.29
C ILE A 30 -8.15 -18.53 8.04
N ASN A 31 -9.31 -18.63 7.37
CA ASN A 31 -9.97 -19.91 7.09
C ASN A 31 -9.14 -20.80 6.15
N ASP A 32 -8.48 -20.20 5.17
CA ASP A 32 -7.56 -20.88 4.24
C ASP A 32 -6.18 -21.15 4.88
N ARG A 33 -5.99 -20.82 6.17
CA ARG A 33 -4.76 -20.99 6.95
C ARG A 33 -3.52 -20.30 6.35
N ILE A 34 -3.73 -19.20 5.65
CA ILE A 34 -2.64 -18.41 5.08
C ILE A 34 -1.97 -17.58 6.17
N ILE A 35 -2.75 -16.98 7.06
CA ILE A 35 -2.29 -16.20 8.20
C ILE A 35 -2.89 -16.75 9.50
N ASN A 36 -2.22 -16.49 10.62
CA ASN A 36 -2.80 -16.74 11.94
C ASN A 36 -3.69 -15.57 12.35
N ALA A 37 -4.78 -15.89 13.07
CA ALA A 37 -5.65 -14.89 13.65
C ALA A 37 -4.91 -14.04 14.71
N GLU A 38 -3.98 -14.63 15.46
CA GLU A 38 -3.24 -13.91 16.50
C GLU A 38 -2.25 -12.90 15.90
N SER A 39 -2.64 -11.62 15.91
CA SER A 39 -1.77 -10.51 15.53
C SER A 39 -0.52 -10.50 16.43
N CYS A 40 0.67 -10.62 15.85
CA CYS A 40 1.91 -10.72 16.61
C CYS A 40 2.49 -9.35 17.01
N MET A 41 2.14 -8.29 16.27
CA MET A 41 2.65 -6.92 16.49
C MET A 41 1.64 -5.87 15.99
N THR A 42 1.60 -4.72 16.66
CA THR A 42 1.04 -3.47 16.12
C THR A 42 2.20 -2.53 15.80
N ILE A 43 2.75 -2.64 14.59
CA ILE A 43 3.71 -1.65 14.07
C ILE A 43 2.90 -0.62 13.30
N CYS A 44 3.11 0.67 13.56
CA CYS A 44 2.46 1.76 12.84
C CYS A 44 0.92 1.65 12.79
N SER A 45 0.30 1.47 13.98
CA SER A 45 -1.16 1.48 14.20
C SER A 45 -2.03 0.46 13.47
N ASP A 46 -1.43 -0.42 12.66
CA ASP A 46 -2.12 -1.52 12.01
C ASP A 46 -1.73 -2.89 12.62
N SER A 47 -2.69 -3.81 12.68
CA SER A 47 -2.45 -5.19 13.12
C SER A 47 -1.66 -5.96 12.05
N ILE A 48 -0.54 -6.56 12.44
CA ILE A 48 0.22 -7.49 11.59
C ILE A 48 -0.20 -8.91 11.92
N PHE A 49 -0.80 -9.57 10.93
CA PHE A 49 -1.17 -10.97 10.99
C PHE A 49 0.01 -11.83 10.48
N PRO A 50 0.64 -12.65 11.32
CA PRO A 50 1.76 -13.46 10.89
C PRO A 50 1.27 -14.56 9.93
N PHE A 51 2.05 -14.84 8.89
CA PHE A 51 1.79 -15.99 8.02
C PHE A 51 1.82 -17.29 8.83
N HIS A 52 0.96 -18.25 8.44
CA HIS A 52 0.94 -19.58 9.06
C HIS A 52 2.30 -20.28 8.82
N PRO A 53 2.77 -21.17 9.72
CA PRO A 53 4.09 -21.81 9.59
C PRO A 53 4.36 -22.60 8.31
N GLU A 54 3.34 -22.94 7.53
CA GLU A 54 3.52 -23.54 6.19
C GLU A 54 3.83 -22.50 5.10
N PHE A 55 3.47 -21.24 5.34
CA PHE A 55 3.82 -20.06 4.54
C PHE A 55 4.98 -19.27 5.18
N ARG A 56 5.38 -19.62 6.42
CA ARG A 56 6.53 -19.07 7.16
C ARG A 56 7.71 -20.05 7.09
N GLN A 57 8.94 -19.56 6.95
CA GLN A 57 10.08 -20.37 7.43
C GLN A 57 10.24 -20.19 8.94
N PRO A 58 10.83 -21.14 9.68
CA PRO A 58 11.05 -21.01 11.12
C PRO A 58 11.78 -19.69 11.43
N CYS A 59 11.35 -18.99 12.49
CA CYS A 59 12.10 -17.85 13.02
C CYS A 59 13.54 -18.27 13.30
N GLN A 60 14.46 -17.40 12.93
CA GLN A 60 15.90 -17.64 12.89
C GLN A 60 16.50 -17.62 14.31
N ASP A 61 16.24 -18.64 15.10
CA ASP A 61 17.06 -18.96 16.28
C ASP A 61 18.08 -20.09 15.99
N ASP A 62 18.14 -20.63 14.76
CA ASP A 62 18.92 -21.86 14.50
C ASP A 62 19.76 -21.93 13.21
N VAL A 63 20.10 -20.81 12.53
CA VAL A 63 21.02 -20.89 11.37
C VAL A 63 22.00 -19.72 11.31
N ALA A 64 22.99 -19.77 12.19
CA ALA A 64 24.28 -19.14 11.96
C ALA A 64 25.04 -19.96 10.90
N SER A 65 24.84 -19.72 9.59
CA SER A 65 25.80 -20.01 8.48
C SER A 65 25.17 -20.14 7.07
N SER A 66 24.38 -19.17 6.60
CA SER A 66 24.18 -19.00 5.15
C SER A 66 23.88 -17.55 4.77
N PRO A 67 24.65 -16.92 3.86
CA PRO A 67 24.43 -15.53 3.48
C PRO A 67 23.31 -15.32 2.45
N PHE A 68 22.58 -16.37 2.00
CA PHE A 68 21.58 -16.23 0.92
C PHE A 68 20.28 -17.03 1.08
N ASN A 69 19.89 -17.44 2.29
CA ASN A 69 18.54 -17.99 2.53
C ASN A 69 17.89 -17.23 3.69
N GLN A 70 17.28 -16.08 3.36
CA GLN A 70 16.46 -15.27 4.27
C GLN A 70 14.99 -15.53 3.94
N SER A 71 14.16 -15.81 4.95
CA SER A 71 12.71 -15.95 4.81
C SER A 71 12.11 -14.73 4.10
N LEU A 72 11.27 -14.96 3.09
CA LEU A 72 10.75 -13.92 2.18
C LEU A 72 9.57 -13.11 2.79
N TYR A 73 8.87 -13.61 3.83
CA TYR A 73 7.66 -12.99 4.39
C TYR A 73 7.56 -13.14 5.91
N SER A 74 7.26 -12.05 6.63
CA SER A 74 7.08 -12.03 8.10
C SER A 74 5.62 -11.93 8.53
N GLY A 75 4.78 -11.30 7.71
CA GLY A 75 3.35 -11.14 8.00
C GLY A 75 2.62 -10.30 6.95
N MET A 76 1.34 -10.08 7.21
CA MET A 76 0.45 -9.31 6.36
C MET A 76 -0.33 -8.29 7.18
N THR A 77 -0.59 -7.14 6.59
CA THR A 77 -1.53 -6.15 7.11
C THR A 77 -2.62 -5.90 6.07
N ILE A 78 -3.86 -5.71 6.52
CA ILE A 78 -4.96 -5.24 5.68
C ILE A 78 -5.34 -3.87 6.21
N SER A 79 -5.16 -2.82 5.42
CA SER A 79 -5.39 -1.45 5.84
C SER A 79 -6.62 -0.88 5.13
N VAL A 80 -7.49 -0.20 5.89
CA VAL A 80 -8.66 0.51 5.37
C VAL A 80 -8.62 1.96 5.80
N ARG A 81 -8.69 2.90 4.85
CA ARG A 81 -8.57 4.33 5.15
C ARG A 81 -9.63 4.78 6.16
N GLY A 82 -9.20 5.32 7.29
CA GLY A 82 -10.08 5.83 8.34
C GLY A 82 -10.54 4.77 9.36
N TYR A 83 -10.10 3.51 9.22
CA TYR A 83 -10.55 2.39 10.05
C TYR A 83 -9.39 1.58 10.63
N GLY A 84 -9.54 1.15 11.87
CA GLY A 84 -8.65 0.20 12.53
C GLY A 84 -9.37 -1.11 12.86
N TRP A 85 -8.60 -2.17 13.05
CA TRP A 85 -9.13 -3.48 13.46
C TRP A 85 -9.43 -3.53 14.95
N GLY A 86 -10.59 -4.09 15.29
CA GLY A 86 -10.98 -4.52 16.62
C GLY A 86 -11.32 -6.01 16.63
N VAL A 87 -11.42 -6.58 17.83
CA VAL A 87 -11.84 -7.97 18.05
C VAL A 87 -13.04 -7.97 19.00
N ASP A 88 -14.11 -8.67 18.64
CA ASP A 88 -15.29 -8.79 19.50
C ASP A 88 -15.09 -9.83 20.62
N SER A 89 -16.09 -10.01 21.48
CA SER A 89 -15.99 -10.96 22.60
C SER A 89 -16.01 -12.43 22.17
N GLN A 90 -16.31 -12.70 20.90
CA GLN A 90 -16.28 -14.03 20.28
C GLN A 90 -14.97 -14.28 19.51
N GLY A 91 -14.07 -13.29 19.44
CA GLY A 91 -12.81 -13.39 18.71
C GLY A 91 -12.91 -13.01 17.23
N ASN A 92 -14.04 -12.46 16.76
CA ASN A 92 -14.17 -12.05 15.36
C ASN A 92 -13.59 -10.65 15.15
N TYR A 93 -12.93 -10.46 14.02
CA TYR A 93 -12.38 -9.18 13.61
C TYR A 93 -13.44 -8.28 12.99
N TYR A 94 -13.43 -7.01 13.37
CA TYR A 94 -14.28 -5.98 12.79
C TYR A 94 -13.51 -4.67 12.60
N LEU A 95 -14.00 -3.82 11.69
CA LEU A 95 -13.45 -2.48 11.49
C LEU A 95 -14.22 -1.44 12.29
N THR A 96 -13.49 -0.55 12.95
CA THR A 96 -14.04 0.63 13.62
C THR A 96 -13.32 1.88 13.13
N ALA A 97 -14.04 3.01 13.06
CA ALA A 97 -13.42 4.29 12.75
C ALA A 97 -12.28 4.56 13.75
N SER A 98 -11.12 4.99 13.24
CA SER A 98 -9.92 5.20 14.05
C SER A 98 -9.09 6.35 13.52
N GLU A 99 -8.81 7.34 14.37
CA GLU A 99 -7.91 8.46 14.06
C GLU A 99 -6.45 8.01 13.87
N LYS A 100 -6.10 6.80 14.32
CA LYS A 100 -4.76 6.22 14.17
C LYS A 100 -4.63 5.37 12.90
N SER A 101 -5.71 5.17 12.14
CA SER A 101 -5.67 4.34 10.93
C SER A 101 -4.85 4.97 9.81
N THR A 102 -4.52 4.16 8.81
CA THR A 102 -3.91 4.67 7.57
C THR A 102 -4.77 5.79 6.96
N ASN A 103 -4.09 6.81 6.43
CA ASN A 103 -4.70 7.88 5.63
C ASN A 103 -4.98 7.44 4.18
N GLY A 104 -4.68 6.18 3.83
CA GLY A 104 -4.87 5.63 2.49
C GLY A 104 -3.82 6.12 1.48
N LEU A 105 -2.67 6.61 1.96
CA LEU A 105 -1.51 6.94 1.15
C LEU A 105 -0.41 5.89 1.40
N PHE A 106 0.07 5.29 0.33
CA PHE A 106 1.07 4.23 0.36
C PHE A 106 2.23 4.65 -0.52
N MET A 107 3.41 4.87 0.07
CA MET A 107 4.55 5.46 -0.63
C MET A 107 5.86 4.97 -0.05
N ASN A 108 6.91 4.99 -0.87
CA ASN A 108 8.27 4.74 -0.41
C ASN A 108 8.80 6.02 0.27
N TYR A 109 8.82 6.08 1.60
CA TYR A 109 9.21 7.29 2.33
C TYR A 109 10.68 7.29 2.77
N ASP A 110 11.60 7.00 1.84
CA ASP A 110 12.95 7.58 1.85
C ASP A 110 12.89 8.88 1.03
N GLY A 111 12.02 9.76 1.53
CA GLY A 111 11.70 11.15 1.23
C GLY A 111 11.68 11.70 -0.21
N GLY A 112 11.51 10.87 -1.21
CA GLY A 112 10.91 11.34 -2.44
C GLY A 112 10.16 10.25 -3.15
N PHE A 113 9.10 10.63 -3.87
CA PHE A 113 8.42 9.71 -4.76
C PHE A 113 8.00 10.41 -6.04
N ASN A 114 7.79 9.59 -7.06
CA ASN A 114 7.30 10.04 -8.36
C ASN A 114 5.82 9.68 -8.48
N ILE A 115 5.04 10.57 -9.07
CA ILE A 115 3.67 10.34 -9.50
C ILE A 115 3.59 10.52 -11.01
N GLN A 116 2.58 9.90 -11.63
CA GLN A 116 2.41 9.96 -13.07
C GLN A 116 1.02 10.47 -13.44
N CYS A 117 0.95 11.42 -14.36
CA CYS A 117 -0.35 11.88 -14.86
C CYS A 117 -1.06 10.73 -15.60
N PRO A 118 -2.31 10.41 -15.26
CA PRO A 118 -3.06 9.33 -15.92
C PRO A 118 -3.41 9.64 -17.39
N HIS A 119 -3.29 10.89 -17.83
CA HIS A 119 -3.68 11.32 -19.18
C HIS A 119 -2.50 11.48 -20.13
N CYS A 120 -1.45 12.20 -19.72
CA CYS A 120 -0.27 12.43 -20.57
C CYS A 120 0.95 11.61 -20.15
N HIS A 121 0.87 10.84 -19.07
CA HIS A 121 1.95 10.00 -18.55
C HIS A 121 3.23 10.77 -18.17
N ASN A 122 3.20 12.10 -18.15
CA ASN A 122 4.30 12.89 -17.62
C ASN A 122 4.44 12.64 -16.13
N LYS A 123 5.70 12.45 -15.71
CA LYS A 123 6.06 12.25 -14.32
C LYS A 123 6.15 13.61 -13.62
N SER A 124 5.82 13.60 -12.34
CA SER A 124 6.07 14.71 -11.43
C SER A 124 6.61 14.14 -10.14
N SER A 125 7.57 14.84 -9.56
CA SER A 125 8.31 14.36 -8.41
C SER A 125 7.96 15.18 -7.17
N PHE A 126 7.95 14.51 -6.02
CA PHE A 126 7.76 15.13 -4.72
C PHE A 126 8.97 14.85 -3.81
N GLY A 127 9.33 15.81 -2.97
CA GLY A 127 10.48 15.68 -2.06
C GLY A 127 11.83 15.68 -2.79
N TRP A 128 12.74 14.78 -2.44
CA TRP A 128 14.08 14.65 -3.07
C TRP A 128 14.08 13.80 -4.34
N ALA A 129 12.93 13.25 -4.74
CA ALA A 129 12.79 12.53 -6.00
C ALA A 129 12.75 13.46 -7.22
N VAL A 130 12.98 14.77 -7.05
CA VAL A 130 13.09 15.75 -8.14
C VAL A 130 14.14 15.22 -9.11
N GLU A 131 13.68 14.60 -10.18
CA GLU A 131 14.52 14.32 -11.33
C GLU A 131 15.12 15.67 -11.74
N GLU A 132 16.43 15.70 -11.98
CA GLU A 132 17.17 16.85 -12.49
C GLU A 132 16.62 17.25 -13.88
N ASP A 133 15.42 17.80 -13.90
CA ASP A 133 14.78 18.34 -15.08
C ASP A 133 15.36 19.74 -15.26
N ASN A 134 16.60 19.76 -15.73
CA ASN A 134 17.47 20.93 -15.94
C ASN A 134 16.86 22.00 -16.87
N ALA A 135 15.66 21.75 -17.40
CA ALA A 135 14.89 22.66 -18.24
C ALA A 135 13.88 23.54 -17.47
N ARG A 136 13.62 23.27 -16.18
CA ARG A 136 12.58 23.96 -15.38
C ARG A 136 13.18 24.89 -14.33
N SER A 137 12.48 25.98 -14.01
CA SER A 137 12.93 26.89 -12.95
C SER A 137 12.64 26.34 -11.55
N GLU A 138 13.39 26.79 -10.54
CA GLU A 138 13.15 26.42 -9.14
C GLU A 138 11.72 26.77 -8.68
N ASP A 139 11.20 27.93 -9.13
CA ASP A 139 9.83 28.38 -8.82
C ASP A 139 8.77 27.43 -9.41
N GLU A 140 8.99 26.91 -10.63
CA GLU A 140 8.08 25.94 -11.26
C GLU A 140 8.08 24.60 -10.53
N ILE A 141 9.26 24.16 -10.05
CA ILE A 141 9.40 22.94 -9.26
C ILE A 141 8.66 23.10 -7.93
N ALA A 142 8.88 24.20 -7.22
CA ALA A 142 8.23 24.50 -5.94
C ALA A 142 6.70 24.54 -6.08
N ALA A 143 6.17 25.25 -7.09
CA ALA A 143 4.73 25.32 -7.32
C ALA A 143 4.09 23.94 -7.61
N ARG A 144 4.81 23.05 -8.32
CA ARG A 144 4.35 21.67 -8.56
C ARG A 144 4.34 20.84 -7.27
N GLN A 145 5.38 20.97 -6.45
CA GLN A 145 5.45 20.27 -5.16
C GLN A 145 4.33 20.74 -4.21
N ASP A 146 4.06 22.04 -4.15
CA ASP A 146 2.97 22.60 -3.34
C ASP A 146 1.59 22.10 -3.80
N ALA A 147 1.38 21.98 -5.11
CA ALA A 147 0.13 21.42 -5.64
C ALA A 147 -0.05 19.95 -5.25
N ILE A 148 1.02 19.14 -5.31
CA ILE A 148 1.00 17.74 -4.87
C ILE A 148 0.74 17.67 -3.36
N SER A 149 1.49 18.43 -2.57
CA SER A 149 1.35 18.50 -1.10
C SER A 149 -0.07 18.84 -0.69
N SER A 150 -0.65 19.86 -1.32
CA SER A 150 -2.03 20.30 -1.07
C SER A 150 -3.04 19.21 -1.42
N ALA A 151 -2.87 18.55 -2.57
CA ALA A 151 -3.75 17.45 -2.97
C ALA A 151 -3.68 16.28 -1.99
N LEU A 152 -2.49 15.93 -1.51
CA LEU A 152 -2.30 14.86 -0.52
C LEU A 152 -2.88 15.23 0.85
N GLY A 153 -2.75 16.48 1.29
CA GLY A 153 -3.39 16.97 2.51
C GLY A 153 -4.91 16.89 2.45
N ILE A 154 -5.51 17.29 1.33
CA ILE A 154 -6.97 17.17 1.12
C ILE A 154 -7.39 15.68 1.14
N TRP A 155 -6.62 14.79 0.50
CA TRP A 155 -6.89 13.36 0.55
C TRP A 155 -6.78 12.80 1.97
N HIS A 156 -5.74 13.20 2.70
CA HIS A 156 -5.52 12.81 4.09
C HIS A 156 -6.77 13.09 4.92
N ASP A 157 -7.33 14.30 4.81
CA ASP A 157 -8.45 14.74 5.64
C ASP A 157 -9.79 14.20 5.15
N GLN A 158 -10.05 14.30 3.84
CA GLN A 158 -11.40 14.10 3.27
C GLN A 158 -11.55 12.78 2.52
N GLY A 159 -10.44 12.17 2.11
CA GLY A 159 -10.43 10.96 1.29
C GLY A 159 -10.90 11.20 -0.14
N ILE A 160 -11.02 12.45 -0.57
CA ILE A 160 -11.39 12.83 -1.93
C ILE A 160 -10.52 14.00 -2.31
N SER A 161 -9.68 13.83 -3.33
CA SER A 161 -8.79 14.88 -3.79
C SER A 161 -8.49 14.72 -5.28
N HIS A 162 -8.17 15.83 -5.92
CA HIS A 162 -7.82 15.89 -7.33
C HIS A 162 -6.50 16.63 -7.50
N LEU A 163 -5.71 16.16 -8.46
CA LEU A 163 -4.49 16.84 -8.87
C LEU A 163 -4.63 17.26 -10.33
N LYS A 164 -4.27 18.51 -10.60
CA LYS A 164 -4.22 19.06 -11.96
C LYS A 164 -2.83 18.88 -12.53
N CYS A 165 -2.72 18.22 -13.68
CA CYS A 165 -1.45 18.07 -14.37
C CYS A 165 -0.97 19.42 -14.91
N HIS A 166 0.29 19.77 -14.65
CA HIS A 166 0.86 20.98 -15.20
C HIS A 166 1.05 20.90 -16.72
N ASP A 167 1.39 19.73 -17.27
CA ASP A 167 1.76 19.65 -18.69
C ASP A 167 0.53 19.52 -19.62
N CYS A 168 -0.45 18.69 -19.28
CA CYS A 168 -1.67 18.53 -20.08
C CYS A 168 -2.89 19.27 -19.51
N GLN A 169 -2.75 19.96 -18.37
CA GLN A 169 -3.80 20.74 -17.71
C GLN A 169 -5.04 19.95 -17.26
N THR A 170 -5.04 18.64 -17.45
CA THR A 170 -6.15 17.76 -17.07
C THR A 170 -6.14 17.50 -15.57
N GLN A 171 -7.32 17.53 -14.96
CA GLN A 171 -7.53 17.26 -13.54
C GLN A 171 -8.10 15.86 -13.34
N SER A 172 -7.48 15.09 -12.45
CA SER A 172 -7.87 13.71 -12.19
C SER A 172 -7.80 13.40 -10.69
N PRO A 173 -8.58 12.43 -10.17
CA PRO A 173 -8.51 12.02 -8.77
C PRO A 173 -7.11 11.52 -8.40
N ILE A 174 -6.63 11.80 -7.19
CA ILE A 174 -5.28 11.38 -6.76
C ILE A 174 -5.05 9.87 -6.87
N GLN A 175 -6.12 9.07 -6.74
CA GLN A 175 -6.10 7.61 -6.88
C GLN A 175 -5.71 7.11 -8.28
N SER A 176 -5.72 8.00 -9.29
CA SER A 176 -5.28 7.67 -10.65
C SER A 176 -3.81 8.04 -10.93
N TRP A 177 -3.10 8.67 -9.98
CA TRP A 177 -1.74 9.18 -10.17
C TRP A 177 -0.63 8.21 -9.74
N GLN A 178 -0.84 6.90 -9.93
CA GLN A 178 -0.03 5.87 -9.29
C GLN A 178 1.26 5.52 -10.02
N THR A 179 2.23 5.03 -9.25
CA THR A 179 3.52 4.51 -9.74
C THR A 179 4.00 3.38 -8.82
N GLY A 180 5.13 2.75 -9.16
CA GLY A 180 5.79 1.80 -8.25
C GLY A 180 6.29 2.41 -6.93
N SER A 181 6.25 3.74 -6.79
CA SER A 181 6.67 4.47 -5.58
C SER A 181 5.52 5.15 -4.83
N PHE A 182 4.32 5.18 -5.40
CA PHE A 182 3.17 5.88 -4.83
C PHE A 182 1.84 5.24 -5.26
N ALA A 183 0.98 5.02 -4.28
CA ALA A 183 -0.41 4.66 -4.46
C ALA A 183 -1.31 5.37 -3.43
N ALA A 184 -2.53 5.65 -3.82
CA ALA A 184 -3.59 6.15 -2.95
C ALA A 184 -4.85 5.32 -3.15
N GLY A 185 -5.48 4.89 -2.06
CA GLY A 185 -6.65 4.03 -2.10
C GLY A 185 -7.30 3.84 -0.74
N TYR A 186 -8.49 3.25 -0.73
CA TYR A 186 -9.22 2.99 0.51
C TYR A 186 -8.96 1.62 1.11
N LEU A 187 -8.41 0.68 0.32
CA LEU A 187 -8.05 -0.67 0.74
C LEU A 187 -6.64 -0.98 0.25
N ALA A 188 -5.81 -1.51 1.14
CA ALA A 188 -4.53 -2.10 0.76
C ALA A 188 -4.23 -3.35 1.56
N VAL A 189 -3.39 -4.20 0.97
CA VAL A 189 -2.72 -5.30 1.66
C VAL A 189 -1.23 -5.02 1.65
N THR A 190 -0.61 -5.00 2.83
CA THR A 190 0.84 -4.87 2.99
C THR A 190 1.43 -6.24 3.24
N LEU A 191 2.39 -6.64 2.41
CA LEU A 191 3.23 -7.81 2.63
C LEU A 191 4.53 -7.36 3.28
N TRP A 192 4.87 -7.93 4.43
CA TRP A 192 6.08 -7.60 5.18
C TRP A 192 7.17 -8.64 4.94
N GLY A 193 8.43 -8.20 4.80
CA GLY A 193 9.61 -9.06 4.73
C GLY A 193 10.46 -8.89 3.46
N GLN A 194 9.85 -8.57 2.32
CA GLN A 194 10.56 -8.31 1.06
C GLN A 194 9.72 -7.42 0.12
N GLN A 195 10.41 -6.78 -0.84
CA GLN A 195 9.79 -6.16 -2.00
C GLN A 195 9.50 -7.17 -3.10
N PHE A 196 8.26 -7.20 -3.58
CA PHE A 196 7.84 -8.04 -4.71
C PHE A 196 7.70 -7.21 -5.97
N SER A 197 8.19 -7.74 -7.08
CA SER A 197 7.77 -7.27 -8.38
C SER A 197 6.34 -7.74 -8.66
N LEU A 198 5.64 -7.07 -9.59
CA LEU A 198 4.33 -7.54 -10.07
C LEU A 198 4.38 -9.00 -10.56
N ARG A 199 5.50 -9.40 -11.16
CA ARG A 199 5.69 -10.77 -11.66
C ARG A 199 5.78 -11.79 -10.52
N ASP A 200 6.44 -11.45 -9.42
CA ASP A 200 6.50 -12.31 -8.24
C ASP A 200 5.10 -12.46 -7.64
N LEU A 201 4.34 -11.37 -7.58
CA LEU A 201 2.95 -11.38 -7.13
C LEU A 201 2.04 -12.22 -8.05
N GLU A 202 2.21 -12.14 -9.37
CA GLU A 202 1.44 -12.95 -10.32
C GLU A 202 1.75 -14.46 -10.18
N ASN A 203 2.98 -14.84 -9.81
CA ASN A 203 3.37 -16.24 -9.67
C ASN A 203 3.02 -16.81 -8.29
N ASP A 204 3.40 -16.10 -7.23
CA ASP A 204 3.38 -16.62 -5.86
C ASP A 204 2.14 -16.16 -5.08
N PHE A 205 1.51 -15.06 -5.51
CA PHE A 205 0.34 -14.43 -4.85
C PHE A 205 -0.84 -14.19 -5.79
N SER A 206 -0.97 -14.97 -6.88
CA SER A 206 -2.11 -14.86 -7.80
C SER A 206 -3.46 -14.98 -7.08
N TRP A 207 -3.52 -15.81 -6.03
CA TRP A 207 -4.69 -15.97 -5.18
C TRP A 207 -5.03 -14.67 -4.42
N LEU A 208 -4.03 -13.90 -3.97
CA LEU A 208 -4.23 -12.63 -3.26
C LEU A 208 -4.69 -11.54 -4.23
N LEU A 209 -4.11 -11.50 -5.44
CA LEU A 209 -4.56 -10.61 -6.51
C LEU A 209 -6.01 -10.91 -6.89
N ALA A 210 -6.41 -12.18 -6.95
CA ALA A 210 -7.79 -12.57 -7.22
C ALA A 210 -8.76 -12.17 -6.09
N LEU A 211 -8.29 -12.12 -4.83
CA LEU A 211 -9.09 -11.64 -3.71
C LEU A 211 -9.33 -10.14 -3.74
N LEU A 212 -8.28 -9.36 -4.05
CA LEU A 212 -8.37 -7.91 -4.13
C LEU A 212 -9.10 -7.45 -5.39
N ASN A 213 -9.00 -8.23 -6.46
CA ASN A 213 -9.54 -7.90 -7.76
C ASN A 213 -10.25 -9.10 -8.39
N PRO A 214 -11.45 -9.46 -7.90
CA PRO A 214 -12.19 -10.62 -8.37
C PRO A 214 -12.59 -10.53 -9.85
N ASN A 215 -12.64 -9.32 -10.41
CA ASN A 215 -12.97 -9.08 -11.82
C ASN A 215 -11.73 -9.12 -12.74
N GLN A 216 -10.54 -9.35 -12.19
CA GLN A 216 -9.27 -9.43 -12.93
C GLN A 216 -8.93 -8.17 -13.77
N ASP A 217 -9.41 -7.01 -13.34
CA ASP A 217 -9.08 -5.72 -13.96
C ASP A 217 -7.65 -5.30 -13.62
N ARG A 218 -6.68 -5.61 -14.49
CA ARG A 218 -5.24 -5.45 -14.19
C ARG A 218 -4.84 -4.02 -13.78
N ASP A 219 -5.59 -3.01 -14.21
CA ASP A 219 -5.26 -1.60 -13.94
C ASP A 219 -5.72 -1.15 -12.54
N ARG A 220 -6.43 -2.02 -11.81
CA ARG A 220 -7.03 -1.69 -10.52
C ARG A 220 -6.10 -1.80 -9.31
N ILE A 221 -5.06 -2.64 -9.41
CA ILE A 221 -4.14 -2.90 -8.30
C ILE A 221 -2.82 -2.20 -8.56
N ALA A 222 -2.52 -1.18 -7.76
CA ALA A 222 -1.20 -0.58 -7.72
C ALA A 222 -0.28 -1.39 -6.80
N VAL A 223 0.95 -1.65 -7.26
CA VAL A 223 2.00 -2.32 -6.48
C VAL A 223 3.04 -1.28 -6.12
N VAL A 224 3.26 -1.04 -4.83
CA VAL A 224 4.23 -0.05 -4.33
C VAL A 224 5.23 -0.74 -3.43
N GLY A 225 6.51 -0.64 -3.77
CA GLY A 225 7.59 -1.11 -2.89
C GLY A 225 7.95 -0.06 -1.84
N CYS A 226 8.22 -0.48 -0.62
CA CYS A 226 8.66 0.38 0.47
C CYS A 226 9.93 -0.17 1.14
N MET A 227 10.76 0.73 1.66
CA MET A 227 11.84 0.43 2.60
C MET A 227 11.59 1.29 3.84
N ILE A 228 11.55 0.67 5.03
CA ILE A 228 11.34 1.34 6.33
C ILE A 228 12.58 1.20 7.19
#